data_AF-A0A2I0NBK4-F1
#
_entry.id   AF-A0A2I0NBK4-F1
#
_cell.length_a   1.000
_cell.length_b   1.000
_cell.length_c   1.000
_cell.angle_alpha   90.00
_cell.angle_beta   90.00
_cell.angle_gamma   90.00
#
_symmetry.space_group_name_H-M   'P 1'
#
loop_
_entity.id
_entity.type
_entity.pdbx_description
1 polymer ?
#
loop_
_entity_poly.entity_id
_entity_poly.type
_entity_poly.pdbx_seq_one_letter_code
_entity_poly.pdbx_strand_id
1 'polypeptide(L)'
;MKLSSQHLVSLLKIHKKLPLTKNIVKILYTISEEATKLLSGDRATIYIHDAGKKSLYSYVASKLEIDEIRLKVGEGIAGKAASNKRSLIVNDVSQC
;
A
#
# COMPACT_ATOMS: atom_id res chain seq x y z
N MET A 1 -4.02 0.37 21.62
CA MET A 1 -3.57 1.34 20.61
C MET A 1 -4.24 2.69 20.90
N LYS A 2 -3.52 3.69 21.43
CA LYS A 2 -4.09 5.02 21.67
C LYS A 2 -4.07 5.80 20.35
N LEU A 3 -5.23 6.17 19.81
CA LEU A 3 -5.30 7.14 18.72
C LEU A 3 -4.82 8.49 19.24
N SER A 4 -3.65 8.96 18.77
CA SER A 4 -3.17 10.31 19.06
C SER A 4 -3.81 11.30 18.10
N SER A 5 -3.97 12.57 18.51
CA SER A 5 -4.48 13.64 17.65
C SER A 5 -3.70 13.77 16.34
N GLN A 6 -2.43 13.37 16.34
CA GLN A 6 -1.56 13.36 15.17
C GLN A 6 -2.04 12.37 14.08
N HIS A 7 -2.50 11.17 14.47
CA HIS A 7 -3.01 10.18 13.51
C HIS A 7 -4.28 10.66 12.81
N LEU A 8 -5.14 11.36 13.55
CA LEU A 8 -6.39 11.92 13.02
C LEU A 8 -6.11 13.06 12.04
N VAL A 9 -5.12 13.91 12.33
CA VAL A 9 -4.64 14.96 11.42
C VAL A 9 -4.05 14.35 10.13
N SER A 10 -3.25 13.29 10.23
CA SER A 10 -2.71 12.60 9.05
C SER A 10 -3.81 11.98 8.18
N LEU A 11 -4.81 11.34 8.80
CA LEU A 11 -5.96 10.79 8.07
C LEU A 11 -6.76 11.89 7.37
N LEU A 12 -6.98 13.04 8.03
CA LEU A 12 -7.67 14.17 7.44
C LEU A 12 -6.90 14.76 6.24
N LYS A 13 -5.56 14.81 6.32
CA LYS A 13 -4.70 15.24 5.19
C LYS A 13 -4.86 14.33 3.98
N ILE A 14 -4.89 13.01 4.20
CA ILE A 14 -5.17 12.04 3.12
C ILE A 14 -6.54 12.33 2.52
N HIS A 15 -7.59 12.41 3.35
CA HIS A 15 -8.95 12.63 2.89
C HIS A 15 -9.14 13.93 2.09
N LYS A 16 -8.46 15.01 2.47
CA LYS A 16 -8.50 16.28 1.73
C LYS A 16 -7.75 16.26 0.39
N LYS A 17 -6.72 15.43 0.24
CA LYS A 17 -5.95 15.32 -1.01
C LYS A 17 -6.63 14.44 -2.05
N LEU A 18 -7.47 13.49 -1.63
CA LEU A 18 -8.14 12.53 -2.53
C LEU A 18 -9.05 13.17 -3.60
N PRO A 19 -9.92 14.15 -3.31
CA PRO A 19 -10.87 14.69 -4.29
C PRO A 19 -10.21 15.57 -5.35
N LEU A 20 -8.97 16.01 -5.11
CA LEU A 20 -8.28 17.02 -5.92
C LEU A 20 -7.61 16.44 -7.17
N THR A 21 -7.65 15.13 -7.37
CA THR A 21 -7.08 14.48 -8.55
C THR A 21 -7.94 13.32 -9.03
N LYS A 22 -8.16 13.22 -10.35
CA LYS A 22 -8.81 12.07 -10.99
C LYS A 22 -7.82 10.96 -11.36
N ASN A 23 -6.53 11.15 -11.04
CA ASN A 23 -5.48 10.19 -11.38
C ASN A 23 -5.29 9.23 -10.21
N ILE A 24 -5.75 7.99 -10.38
CA ILE A 24 -5.67 6.93 -9.37
C ILE A 24 -4.22 6.63 -8.94
N VAL A 25 -3.24 6.74 -9.85
CA VAL A 25 -1.83 6.53 -9.52
C VAL A 25 -1.34 7.59 -8.53
N LYS A 26 -1.68 8.87 -8.74
CA LYS A 26 -1.36 9.96 -7.81
C LYS A 26 -2.02 9.77 -6.44
N ILE A 27 -3.25 9.27 -6.43
CA ILE A 27 -3.99 8.94 -5.19
C ILE A 27 -3.24 7.85 -4.42
N LEU A 28 -2.95 6.72 -5.06
CA LEU A 28 -2.29 5.58 -4.42
C LEU A 28 -0.91 5.95 -3.90
N TYR A 29 -0.17 6.76 -4.66
CA TYR A 29 1.11 7.30 -4.21
C TYR A 29 0.95 8.14 -2.94
N THR A 30 -0.01 9.07 -2.93
CA THR A 30 -0.27 9.93 -1.77
C THR A 30 -0.63 9.12 -0.53
N ILE A 31 -1.51 8.12 -0.66
CA ILE A 31 -1.88 7.24 0.46
C ILE A 31 -0.64 6.49 0.97
N SER A 32 0.17 5.94 0.05
CA SER A 32 1.37 5.19 0.40
C SER A 32 2.39 6.04 1.15
N GLU A 33 2.66 7.28 0.69
CA GLU A 33 3.56 8.21 1.37
C GLU A 33 3.08 8.58 2.77
N GLU A 34 1.79 8.93 2.92
CA GLU A 34 1.25 9.33 4.21
C GLU A 34 1.18 8.14 5.19
N ALA A 35 0.90 6.93 4.71
CA ALA A 35 0.95 5.70 5.51
C ALA A 35 2.37 5.37 5.98
N THR A 36 3.37 5.53 5.09
CA THR A 36 4.80 5.36 5.43
C THR A 36 5.20 6.28 6.58
N LYS A 37 4.85 7.57 6.48
CA LYS A 37 5.10 8.57 7.54
C LYS A 37 4.36 8.24 8.84
N LEU A 38 3.09 7.85 8.74
CA LEU A 38 2.26 7.52 9.90
C LEU A 38 2.81 6.33 10.70
N LEU A 39 3.30 5.31 9.99
CA LEU A 39 3.83 4.09 10.58
C LEU A 39 5.32 4.16 10.90
N SER A 40 5.98 5.29 10.62
CA SER A 40 7.44 5.45 10.74
C SER A 40 8.20 4.32 10.02
N GLY A 41 7.68 3.88 8.87
CA GLY A 41 8.29 2.84 8.05
C GLY A 41 9.25 3.42 7.00
N ASP A 42 10.12 2.58 6.43
CA ASP A 42 10.98 2.96 5.31
C ASP A 42 10.19 3.08 4.00
N ARG A 43 9.24 2.15 3.76
CA ARG A 43 8.42 2.09 2.55
C ARG A 43 7.02 1.54 2.84
N ALA A 44 6.06 1.98 2.06
CA ALA A 44 4.76 1.33 1.92
C ALA A 44 4.46 1.08 0.44
N THR A 45 3.64 0.07 0.18
CA THR A 45 3.21 -0.29 -1.17
C THR A 45 1.75 -0.70 -1.11
N ILE A 46 0.93 -0.18 -2.02
CA ILE A 46 -0.47 -0.56 -2.15
C ILE A 46 -0.59 -1.50 -3.34
N TYR A 47 -1.07 -2.70 -3.08
CA TYR A 47 -1.40 -3.69 -4.10
C TYR A 47 -2.91 -3.69 -4.36
N ILE A 48 -3.29 -3.71 -5.63
CA ILE A 48 -4.67 -3.81 -6.10
C ILE A 48 -4.91 -5.26 -6.53
N HIS A 49 -6.02 -5.85 -6.06
CA HIS A 49 -6.40 -7.20 -6.44
C HIS A 49 -7.12 -7.21 -7.79
N ASP A 50 -6.53 -7.92 -8.76
CA ASP A 50 -7.09 -8.22 -10.07
C ASP A 50 -7.68 -9.65 -10.05
N ALA A 51 -8.98 -9.74 -9.78
CA ALA A 51 -9.68 -11.01 -9.67
C ALA A 51 -9.71 -11.79 -11.00
N GLY A 52 -9.76 -11.09 -12.14
CA GLY A 52 -9.77 -11.71 -13.47
C GLY A 52 -8.47 -12.44 -13.78
N LYS A 53 -7.34 -11.86 -13.34
CA LYS A 53 -6.01 -12.45 -13.53
C LYS A 53 -5.49 -13.23 -12.32
N LYS A 54 -6.28 -13.34 -11.23
CA LYS A 54 -5.87 -13.94 -9.93
C LYS A 54 -4.51 -13.42 -9.45
N SER A 55 -4.30 -12.11 -9.59
CA SER A 55 -3.02 -11.47 -9.30
C SER A 55 -3.22 -10.18 -8.53
N LEU A 56 -2.13 -9.70 -7.93
CA LEU A 56 -2.02 -8.37 -7.35
C LEU A 56 -1.10 -7.53 -8.22
N TYR A 57 -1.42 -6.26 -8.39
CA TYR A 57 -0.54 -5.32 -9.07
C TYR A 57 -0.37 -4.03 -8.27
N SER A 58 0.78 -3.38 -8.42
CA SER A 58 1.10 -2.12 -7.77
C SER A 58 1.81 -1.18 -8.73
N TYR A 59 1.60 0.12 -8.54
CA TYR A 59 2.36 1.16 -9.22
C TYR A 59 3.52 1.55 -8.31
N VAL A 60 4.74 1.16 -8.66
CA VAL A 60 5.92 1.61 -7.92
C VAL A 60 6.33 2.97 -8.45
N ALA A 61 6.14 3.99 -7.63
CA ALA A 61 6.72 5.30 -7.88
C ALA A 61 8.13 5.33 -7.29
N SER A 62 9.09 4.78 -8.02
CA SER A 62 10.45 5.34 -7.99
C SER A 62 10.47 6.55 -8.94
N LYS A 63 11.37 7.50 -8.73
CA LYS A 63 11.47 8.79 -9.43
C LYS A 63 11.62 8.72 -10.98
N LEU A 64 11.57 7.55 -11.62
CA LEU A 64 12.11 7.28 -12.95
C LEU A 64 11.20 6.34 -13.79
N GLU A 65 9.92 6.65 -13.92
CA GLU A 65 8.95 5.96 -14.81
C GLU A 65 8.24 4.75 -14.20
N ILE A 66 6.98 4.59 -14.61
CA ILE A 66 5.97 3.74 -13.97
C ILE A 66 6.04 2.35 -14.61
N ASP A 67 6.80 1.45 -14.00
CA ASP A 67 6.71 0.02 -14.31
C ASP A 67 5.89 -0.68 -13.24
N GLU A 68 4.74 -1.22 -13.65
CA GLU A 68 3.84 -1.99 -12.80
C GLU A 68 4.59 -3.20 -12.20
N ILE A 69 4.46 -3.42 -10.88
CA ILE A 69 4.84 -4.69 -10.26
C ILE A 69 3.62 -5.58 -10.18
N ARG A 70 3.75 -6.84 -10.59
CA ARG A 70 2.68 -7.85 -10.52
C ARG A 70 3.16 -9.13 -9.84
N LEU A 71 2.30 -9.70 -9.00
CA LEU A 71 2.54 -10.97 -8.28
C LEU A 71 1.25 -11.79 -8.17
N LYS A 72 1.34 -13.12 -8.08
CA LYS A 72 0.14 -13.98 -7.98
C LYS A 72 -0.47 -13.91 -6.58
N VAL A 73 -1.77 -14.16 -6.46
CA VAL A 73 -2.37 -14.42 -5.14
C VAL A 73 -1.71 -15.67 -4.54
N GLY A 74 -1.28 -15.58 -3.27
CA GLY A 74 -0.49 -16.59 -2.57
C GLY A 74 1.02 -16.42 -2.66
N GLU A 75 1.54 -15.57 -3.55
CA GLU A 75 2.97 -15.35 -3.75
C GLU A 75 3.54 -14.25 -2.85
N GLY A 76 4.66 -14.53 -2.18
CA GLY A 76 5.31 -13.57 -1.27
C GLY A 76 4.40 -13.11 -0.12
N ILE A 77 4.77 -12.02 0.54
CA ILE A 77 4.06 -11.51 1.73
C ILE A 77 2.67 -10.96 1.34
N ALA A 78 2.62 -10.12 0.30
CA ALA A 78 1.39 -9.49 -0.16
C ALA A 78 0.40 -10.53 -0.73
N GLY A 79 0.87 -11.50 -1.52
CA GLY A 79 0.03 -12.55 -2.06
C GLY A 79 -0.50 -13.49 -0.97
N LYS A 80 0.32 -13.87 0.03
CA LYS A 80 -0.15 -14.65 1.19
C LYS A 80 -1.20 -13.88 1.99
N ALA A 81 -1.01 -12.58 2.25
CA ALA A 81 -1.99 -11.75 2.93
C ALA A 81 -3.33 -11.68 2.18
N ALA A 82 -3.28 -11.50 0.85
CA ALA A 82 -4.47 -11.49 -0.01
C ALA A 82 -5.20 -12.84 -0.03
N SER A 83 -4.45 -13.95 -0.11
CA SER A 83 -5.01 -15.31 -0.07
C SER A 83 -5.74 -15.58 1.24
N ASN A 84 -5.13 -15.19 2.38
CA ASN A 84 -5.66 -15.48 3.70
C ASN A 84 -6.72 -14.48 4.18
N LYS A 85 -6.87 -13.33 3.50
CA LYS A 85 -7.74 -12.21 3.88
C LYS A 85 -7.53 -11.76 5.33
N ARG A 86 -6.28 -11.79 5.78
CA ARG A 86 -5.87 -11.43 7.14
C ARG A 86 -4.56 -10.63 7.09
N SER A 87 -4.41 -9.72 8.05
CA SER A 87 -3.15 -9.01 8.26
C SER A 87 -2.04 -9.99 8.65
N LEU A 88 -0.84 -9.77 8.12
CA LEU A 88 0.36 -10.56 8.42
C LEU A 88 1.45 -9.63 8.95
N ILE A 89 2.12 -10.05 10.03
CA ILE A 89 3.36 -9.45 10.51
C ILE A 89 4.44 -10.50 10.28
N VAL A 90 5.44 -10.14 9.49
CA VAL A 90 6.61 -10.98 9.22
C VAL A 90 7.80 -10.32 9.87
N ASN A 91 8.34 -10.96 10.92
CA ASN A 91 9.49 -10.43 11.66
C ASN A 91 10.82 -10.70 10.95
N ASP A 92 10.87 -11.72 10.10
CA ASP A 92 12.04 -12.09 9.29
C ASP A 92 11.58 -12.54 7.89
N VAL A 93 11.94 -11.73 6.89
CA VAL A 93 11.53 -11.95 5.49
C VAL A 93 12.35 -13.05 4.81
N SER A 94 13.49 -13.45 5.36
CA SER A 94 14.32 -14.54 4.82
C SER A 94 13.67 -15.92 4.99
N GLN A 95 12.66 -16.02 5.85
CA GLN A 95 11.94 -17.25 6.18
C GLN A 95 10.60 -17.38 5.42
N CYS A 96 10.33 -16.51 4.45
CA CYS A 96 9.07 -16.43 3.71
C CYS A 96 9.08 -17.17 2.37
#